data_AF-A0A2V1BAS2-F1
#
_entry.id   AF-A0A2V1BAS2-F1
#
_cell.length_a   1.000
_cell.length_b   1.000
_cell.length_c   1.000
_cell.angle_alpha   90.00
_cell.angle_beta   90.00
_cell.angle_gamma   90.00
#
_symmetry.space_group_name_H-M   'P 1'
#
loop_
_entity.id
_entity.type
_entity.pdbx_description
1 polymer ?
#
loop_
_entity_poly.entity_id
_entity_poly.type
_entity_poly.pdbx_seq_one_letter_code
_entity_poly.pdbx_strand_id
1 'polypeptide(L)'
;MRAFRVGGKIGGRALSTKYAVVPESFPVVSQTSHPSIIRRHQSSTNKPVEPSTWTPHTLNASTPTIKDASDISKISKASKAGQKQLAYIALGSNLGNRVEWIEKACNTMEERGIRIKRTSCLWETEPMYVKDQDRFLNGVAEVETGMEPIALLNALQSIEQESGRVKVVDKGPRNIDLDILLYGDTVVDHPRLKIPHPLIFEREFVLRPLAELIPGQSLDSKNPWKVTQDYLNELPPSQTPMTSVTPLSDHLEPLHGLDPRRTTRIMAILNASPDSFSNEVKRKRQSQGKSKEPEKSPTITYQESLTDIIWDLSPAALDFGIVDVGGQSTAPGVPEVSIEEETARVLKTFETIRYCRNDTTTISVDTYRSAVAEAAVKAGAHIINDVSAGTMDPKMLDTMARLGVTVILMHMRGTPQTMAKLTSYPQGLIPTIAKELLERVAAAEAAGVRRWRIILDPGIGFAKTAEQNLKVLQRFDELRDWPGLRGLPWLVGSSRKSFIGKITGVEKPSERSWGTAVTVAAAIQGGADIVRVHDVNEMEQVIKMSDAIWRA
;
A
#
# COMPACT_ATOMS: atom_id res chain seq x y z
N MET A 1 -57.54 3.92 -45.29
CA MET A 1 -58.75 3.24 -44.78
C MET A 1 -59.38 4.08 -43.66
N ARG A 2 -60.48 3.64 -43.02
CA ARG A 2 -61.38 4.51 -42.20
C ARG A 2 -60.95 4.68 -40.73
N ALA A 3 -61.20 5.89 -40.20
CA ALA A 3 -61.66 6.24 -38.83
C ALA A 3 -60.81 5.80 -37.61
N PHE A 4 -60.83 6.45 -36.43
CA PHE A 4 -61.89 7.23 -35.74
C PHE A 4 -61.42 8.53 -35.06
N ARG A 5 -62.36 9.33 -34.52
CA ARG A 5 -62.14 10.55 -33.71
C ARG A 5 -62.40 10.31 -32.21
N VAL A 6 -61.53 10.86 -31.35
CA VAL A 6 -61.81 11.47 -30.01
C VAL A 6 -60.73 12.55 -29.78
N GLY A 7 -60.94 13.73 -29.18
CA GLY A 7 -62.22 14.37 -28.82
C GLY A 7 -62.10 15.75 -28.11
N GLY A 8 -61.14 15.97 -27.20
CA GLY A 8 -61.17 17.06 -26.21
C GLY A 8 -60.21 18.25 -26.41
N LYS A 9 -60.67 19.45 -26.02
CA LYS A 9 -59.88 20.67 -25.69
C LYS A 9 -59.78 20.74 -24.14
N ILE A 10 -59.01 21.57 -23.41
CA ILE A 10 -58.26 22.84 -23.59
C ILE A 10 -57.01 22.73 -22.64
N GLY A 11 -55.83 23.34 -22.79
CA GLY A 11 -55.27 24.27 -23.79
C GLY A 11 -54.52 25.46 -23.12
N GLY A 12 -53.19 25.55 -23.19
CA GLY A 12 -52.38 26.55 -22.47
C GLY A 12 -50.94 26.73 -22.98
N ARG A 13 -50.36 27.91 -22.72
CA ARG A 13 -48.97 28.34 -23.05
C ARG A 13 -47.94 27.70 -22.10
N ALA A 14 -46.64 27.59 -22.42
CA ALA A 14 -45.89 27.65 -23.69
C ALA A 14 -44.45 27.12 -23.46
N LEU A 15 -43.75 26.72 -24.52
CA LEU A 15 -42.29 26.51 -24.51
C LEU A 15 -41.64 27.27 -25.66
N SER A 16 -40.44 27.81 -25.43
CA SER A 16 -39.70 28.63 -26.39
C SER A 16 -38.56 27.83 -27.01
N THR A 17 -38.61 27.64 -28.33
CA THR A 17 -37.49 27.13 -29.13
C THR A 17 -37.02 28.21 -30.09
N LYS A 18 -35.77 28.65 -29.96
CA LYS A 18 -35.10 29.51 -30.95
C LYS A 18 -34.29 28.62 -31.90
N TYR A 19 -34.63 28.64 -33.18
CA TYR A 19 -33.76 28.12 -34.23
C TYR A 19 -32.64 29.12 -34.53
N ALA A 20 -31.44 28.60 -34.82
CA ALA A 20 -30.34 29.39 -35.36
C ALA A 20 -30.47 29.47 -36.89
N VAL A 21 -30.00 30.58 -37.48
CA VAL A 21 -29.94 30.80 -38.93
C VAL A 21 -28.48 31.05 -39.32
N VAL A 22 -28.04 30.40 -40.40
CA VAL A 22 -26.69 30.52 -40.96
C VAL A 22 -26.72 31.41 -42.21
N PRO A 23 -25.78 32.35 -42.36
CA PRO A 23 -25.43 32.94 -43.64
C PRO A 23 -23.99 32.59 -44.06
N GLU A 24 -23.80 32.26 -45.33
CA GLU A 24 -22.48 32.10 -45.97
C GLU A 24 -21.98 33.44 -46.52
N SER A 25 -20.65 33.65 -46.53
CA SER A 25 -19.86 34.08 -47.73
C SER A 25 -18.46 34.60 -47.35
N PHE A 26 -17.49 34.37 -48.22
CA PHE A 26 -16.12 34.90 -48.17
C PHE A 26 -15.86 35.83 -49.36
N PRO A 27 -14.89 36.75 -49.23
CA PRO A 27 -13.99 37.08 -50.32
C PRO A 27 -12.52 36.79 -49.96
N VAL A 28 -11.66 36.71 -50.99
CA VAL A 28 -10.23 36.36 -50.96
C VAL A 28 -9.47 37.36 -51.86
N VAL A 29 -8.18 37.68 -51.59
CA VAL A 29 -7.08 37.81 -52.60
C VAL A 29 -5.73 38.36 -52.03
N SER A 30 -4.63 37.75 -52.51
CA SER A 30 -3.20 38.15 -52.62
C SER A 30 -2.35 38.72 -51.45
N GLN A 31 -1.37 37.88 -51.08
CA GLN A 31 0.05 38.11 -50.71
C GLN A 31 0.75 39.45 -51.09
N THR A 32 1.80 39.84 -50.34
CA THR A 32 3.15 40.19 -50.90
C THR A 32 4.31 40.28 -49.85
N SER A 33 5.51 39.80 -50.26
CA SER A 33 6.90 40.16 -49.87
C SER A 33 7.40 40.31 -48.39
N HIS A 34 8.54 39.67 -48.09
CA HIS A 34 9.51 40.02 -47.02
C HIS A 34 10.55 41.09 -47.49
N PRO A 35 11.31 41.72 -46.57
CA PRO A 35 12.75 41.37 -46.48
C PRO A 35 13.41 41.40 -45.07
N SER A 36 13.89 40.24 -44.62
CA SER A 36 15.23 39.91 -44.04
C SER A 36 16.14 40.92 -43.26
N ILE A 37 16.74 40.39 -42.16
CA ILE A 37 18.09 40.68 -41.56
C ILE A 37 18.19 41.99 -40.71
N ILE A 38 18.75 42.03 -39.48
CA ILE A 38 20.15 41.78 -39.03
C ILE A 38 20.26 40.95 -37.71
N ARG A 39 21.36 40.18 -37.55
CA ARG A 39 21.78 39.48 -36.31
C ARG A 39 22.84 40.26 -35.50
N ARG A 40 22.83 40.11 -34.16
CA ARG A 40 24.03 39.90 -33.30
C ARG A 40 23.67 38.88 -32.21
N HIS A 41 24.14 37.65 -32.29
CA HIS A 41 25.25 37.06 -31.50
C HIS A 41 25.02 37.11 -29.97
N GLN A 42 24.72 35.99 -29.29
CA GLN A 42 25.61 34.85 -28.91
C GLN A 42 26.59 35.19 -27.77
N SER A 43 26.87 34.33 -26.79
CA SER A 43 26.31 33.02 -26.35
C SER A 43 26.76 32.77 -24.88
N SER A 44 26.57 31.66 -24.15
CA SER A 44 26.14 30.25 -24.37
C SER A 44 25.64 29.68 -22.99
N THR A 45 25.20 28.44 -22.76
CA THR A 45 25.10 27.17 -23.51
C THR A 45 23.74 26.50 -23.27
N ASN A 46 23.14 25.85 -24.28
CA ASN A 46 22.12 24.84 -24.02
C ASN A 46 22.78 23.55 -23.51
N LYS A 47 22.31 23.02 -22.38
CA LYS A 47 22.37 21.57 -22.09
C LYS A 47 20.93 21.03 -22.09
N PRO A 48 20.66 19.83 -22.63
CA PRO A 48 19.48 19.07 -22.24
C PRO A 48 19.55 18.78 -20.73
N VAL A 49 18.41 18.68 -20.06
CA VAL A 49 18.36 18.08 -18.73
C VAL A 49 18.49 16.57 -18.93
N GLU A 50 19.66 16.01 -18.61
CA GLU A 50 19.85 14.57 -18.51
C GLU A 50 18.95 14.03 -17.38
N PRO A 51 18.29 12.86 -17.54
CA PRO A 51 17.70 12.18 -16.40
C PRO A 51 18.80 11.91 -15.37
N SER A 52 18.51 12.14 -14.09
CA SER A 52 19.51 12.20 -13.02
C SER A 52 20.43 10.97 -13.03
N THR A 53 21.71 11.20 -13.31
CA THR A 53 22.71 10.15 -13.41
C THR A 53 22.93 9.49 -12.05
N TRP A 54 22.58 8.21 -11.98
CA TRP A 54 22.53 7.42 -10.74
C TRP A 54 23.95 7.22 -10.17
N THR A 55 24.28 7.87 -9.05
CA THR A 55 25.50 7.54 -8.29
C THR A 55 25.20 6.46 -7.27
N PRO A 56 25.77 5.24 -7.39
CA PRO A 56 25.55 4.17 -6.43
C PRO A 56 26.25 4.48 -5.12
N HIS A 57 25.51 5.00 -4.13
CA HIS A 57 25.97 4.99 -2.75
C HIS A 57 25.95 3.55 -2.23
N THR A 58 27.12 2.93 -2.25
CA THR A 58 27.38 1.57 -1.77
C THR A 58 26.77 1.34 -0.38
N LEU A 59 26.07 0.22 -0.22
CA LEU A 59 25.70 -0.29 1.10
C LEU A 59 26.97 -0.45 1.93
N ASN A 60 27.07 0.27 3.06
CA ASN A 60 28.16 0.08 4.01
C ASN A 60 27.97 -1.25 4.74
N ALA A 61 28.47 -2.33 4.13
CA ALA A 61 28.55 -3.65 4.72
C ALA A 61 29.55 -3.65 5.89
N SER A 62 29.06 -3.34 7.09
CA SER A 62 29.84 -3.43 8.33
C SER A 62 30.00 -4.89 8.78
N THR A 63 30.73 -5.67 7.98
CA THR A 63 31.05 -7.07 8.25
C THR A 63 32.37 -7.16 9.04
N PRO A 64 32.47 -7.96 10.12
CA PRO A 64 33.73 -8.17 10.82
C PRO A 64 34.80 -8.78 9.92
N THR A 65 36.03 -8.28 10.00
CA THR A 65 37.16 -8.79 9.22
C THR A 65 37.71 -10.10 9.80
N ILE A 66 37.35 -11.22 9.18
CA ILE A 66 38.05 -12.49 9.41
C ILE A 66 39.45 -12.38 8.78
N LYS A 67 40.48 -12.63 9.60
CA LYS A 67 41.87 -12.79 9.13
C LYS A 67 42.20 -14.26 8.91
N ASP A 68 43.30 -14.46 8.18
CA ASP A 68 44.07 -15.70 8.05
C ASP A 68 43.37 -16.85 7.31
N ALA A 69 43.46 -16.78 5.98
CA ALA A 69 43.03 -17.81 5.04
C ALA A 69 44.03 -18.97 4.96
N SER A 70 44.09 -19.83 6.00
CA SER A 70 44.99 -20.98 6.02
C SER A 70 44.44 -22.20 6.78
N ASP A 71 43.34 -22.80 6.30
CA ASP A 71 43.06 -24.24 6.53
C ASP A 71 42.01 -24.83 5.56
N ILE A 72 42.20 -24.66 4.25
CA ILE A 72 41.38 -25.33 3.24
C ILE A 72 41.84 -26.79 3.07
N SER A 73 41.50 -27.66 4.02
CA SER A 73 41.59 -29.11 3.83
C SER A 73 40.49 -29.89 4.57
N LYS A 74 39.93 -30.89 3.88
CA LYS A 74 39.09 -31.98 4.43
C LYS A 74 37.88 -31.58 5.29
N ILE A 75 36.84 -31.01 4.67
CA ILE A 75 35.47 -31.17 5.18
C ILE A 75 34.55 -31.68 4.06
N SER A 76 34.47 -33.00 3.92
CA SER A 76 33.23 -33.63 3.52
C SER A 76 32.37 -33.81 4.78
N LYS A 77 31.20 -33.18 4.82
CA LYS A 77 30.18 -33.45 5.84
C LYS A 77 28.86 -33.70 5.14
N ALA A 78 28.34 -34.91 5.32
CA ALA A 78 26.90 -35.10 5.27
C ALA A 78 26.26 -34.14 6.30
N SER A 79 25.03 -33.72 6.04
CA SER A 79 24.26 -32.89 6.96
C SER A 79 24.23 -33.53 8.36
N LYS A 80 24.48 -32.71 9.39
CA LYS A 80 24.19 -33.14 10.77
C LYS A 80 22.67 -33.17 10.92
N ALA A 81 22.10 -34.37 10.93
CA ALA A 81 20.67 -34.58 11.16
C ALA A 81 20.20 -33.78 12.38
N GLY A 82 19.20 -32.92 12.18
CA GLY A 82 18.67 -32.00 13.19
C GLY A 82 19.18 -30.56 13.12
N GLN A 83 20.23 -30.24 12.35
CA GLN A 83 20.59 -28.84 12.09
C GLN A 83 19.67 -28.25 11.01
N LYS A 84 18.84 -27.28 11.39
CA LYS A 84 17.98 -26.56 10.45
C LYS A 84 18.81 -25.76 9.44
N GLN A 85 18.31 -25.66 8.21
CA GLN A 85 18.90 -24.87 7.12
C GLN A 85 17.88 -23.87 6.57
N LEU A 86 18.40 -22.81 5.95
CA LEU A 86 17.58 -21.85 5.21
C LEU A 86 17.35 -22.34 3.79
N ALA A 87 16.14 -22.14 3.27
CA ALA A 87 15.80 -22.36 1.87
C ALA A 87 14.96 -21.19 1.34
N TYR A 88 14.95 -21.00 0.03
CA TYR A 88 14.17 -19.95 -0.63
C TYR A 88 13.18 -20.61 -1.57
N ILE A 89 11.89 -20.45 -1.31
CA ILE A 89 10.80 -21.10 -2.03
C ILE A 89 10.08 -20.06 -2.87
N ALA A 90 10.02 -20.26 -4.19
CA ALA A 90 9.17 -19.46 -5.06
C ALA A 90 7.69 -19.84 -4.87
N LEU A 91 6.84 -18.83 -4.87
CA LEU A 91 5.40 -18.93 -4.71
C LEU A 91 4.77 -18.42 -6.01
N GLY A 92 3.94 -19.21 -6.69
CA GLY A 92 3.28 -18.80 -7.94
C GLY A 92 1.80 -19.20 -7.98
N SER A 93 0.91 -18.28 -8.40
CA SER A 93 -0.52 -18.56 -8.58
C SER A 93 -1.14 -17.71 -9.69
N ASN A 94 -1.99 -18.31 -10.53
CA ASN A 94 -2.75 -17.59 -11.56
C ASN A 94 -4.20 -18.05 -11.76
N LEU A 95 -4.82 -18.72 -10.78
CA LEU A 95 -6.22 -19.16 -10.91
C LEU A 95 -7.04 -18.89 -9.65
N GLY A 96 -8.19 -18.24 -9.80
CA GLY A 96 -9.11 -17.93 -8.70
C GLY A 96 -8.53 -16.89 -7.73
N ASN A 97 -8.73 -17.08 -6.42
CA ASN A 97 -8.17 -16.19 -5.40
C ASN A 97 -6.67 -16.45 -5.21
N ARG A 98 -5.86 -15.82 -6.08
CA ARG A 98 -4.40 -16.02 -6.17
C ARG A 98 -3.66 -15.74 -4.86
N VAL A 99 -4.15 -14.81 -4.04
CA VAL A 99 -3.56 -14.47 -2.73
C VAL A 99 -3.89 -15.56 -1.70
N GLU A 100 -5.15 -15.97 -1.61
CA GLU A 100 -5.61 -17.01 -0.68
C GLU A 100 -4.90 -18.35 -0.93
N TRP A 101 -4.66 -18.74 -2.19
CA TRP A 101 -3.87 -19.94 -2.50
C TRP A 101 -2.43 -19.85 -1.97
N ILE A 102 -1.78 -18.69 -2.12
CA ILE A 102 -0.41 -18.47 -1.64
C ILE A 102 -0.37 -18.45 -0.10
N GLU A 103 -1.33 -17.79 0.55
CA GLU A 103 -1.42 -17.74 2.02
C GLU A 103 -1.76 -19.09 2.63
N LYS A 104 -2.68 -19.85 2.02
CA LYS A 104 -2.97 -21.25 2.40
C LYS A 104 -1.72 -22.13 2.27
N ALA A 105 -0.98 -22.03 1.16
CA ALA A 105 0.26 -22.77 0.97
C ALA A 105 1.34 -22.38 1.99
N CYS A 106 1.42 -21.10 2.37
CA CYS A 106 2.31 -20.63 3.43
C CYS A 106 1.95 -21.20 4.81
N ASN A 107 0.67 -21.22 5.16
CA ASN A 107 0.20 -21.76 6.43
C ASN A 107 0.44 -23.27 6.50
N THR A 108 0.14 -24.01 5.43
CA THR A 108 0.40 -25.46 5.38
C THR A 108 1.90 -25.80 5.29
N MET A 109 2.78 -24.89 4.83
CA MET A 109 4.22 -25.04 5.02
C MET A 109 4.60 -24.97 6.51
N GLU A 110 4.08 -23.99 7.27
CA GLU A 110 4.38 -23.85 8.70
C GLU A 110 3.79 -24.99 9.54
N GLU A 111 2.57 -25.46 9.24
CA GLU A 111 1.95 -26.67 9.83
C GLU A 111 2.85 -27.91 9.67
N ARG A 112 3.60 -27.99 8.57
CA ARG A 112 4.54 -29.08 8.26
C ARG A 112 5.95 -28.86 8.80
N GLY A 113 6.17 -27.81 9.60
CA GLY A 113 7.47 -27.48 10.19
C GLY A 113 8.44 -26.79 9.25
N ILE A 114 7.99 -26.33 8.07
CA ILE A 114 8.75 -25.46 7.16
C ILE A 114 8.47 -24.02 7.60
N ARG A 115 9.22 -23.53 8.60
CA ARG A 115 8.96 -22.23 9.23
C ARG A 115 9.33 -21.10 8.27
N ILE A 116 8.37 -20.29 7.84
CA ILE A 116 8.67 -19.06 7.09
C ILE A 116 9.33 -18.04 8.03
N LYS A 117 10.36 -17.37 7.53
CA LYS A 117 11.18 -16.37 8.25
C LYS A 117 10.79 -14.95 7.88
N ARG A 118 10.47 -14.74 6.60
CA ARG A 118 9.95 -13.53 5.96
C ARG A 118 9.59 -13.87 4.51
N THR A 119 8.92 -12.94 3.82
CA THR A 119 8.57 -13.09 2.40
C THR A 119 8.96 -11.83 1.62
N SER A 120 9.08 -11.94 0.30
CA SER A 120 9.01 -10.77 -0.58
C SER A 120 7.61 -10.15 -0.60
N CYS A 121 7.44 -9.00 -1.26
CA CYS A 121 6.13 -8.62 -1.82
C CYS A 121 5.63 -9.71 -2.80
N LEU A 122 4.31 -9.76 -3.03
CA LEU A 122 3.76 -10.44 -4.20
C LEU A 122 3.88 -9.51 -5.41
N TRP A 123 4.20 -10.07 -6.57
CA TRP A 123 4.41 -9.34 -7.80
C TRP A 123 3.55 -9.90 -8.94
N GLU A 124 2.80 -9.04 -9.60
CA GLU A 124 1.95 -9.43 -10.72
C GLU A 124 2.70 -9.33 -12.07
N THR A 125 2.66 -10.41 -12.85
CA THR A 125 3.23 -10.50 -14.21
C THR A 125 2.23 -11.02 -15.23
N GLU A 126 2.46 -10.69 -16.51
CA GLU A 126 1.86 -11.44 -17.60
C GLU A 126 2.38 -12.89 -17.63
N PRO A 127 1.63 -13.84 -18.22
CA PRO A 127 2.10 -15.20 -18.48
C PRO A 127 3.31 -15.23 -19.44
N MET A 128 4.46 -15.73 -18.97
CA MET A 128 5.69 -15.79 -19.78
C MET A 128 5.62 -16.74 -20.99
N TYR A 129 4.86 -17.84 -20.89
CA TYR A 129 4.91 -18.94 -21.88
C TYR A 129 3.60 -19.17 -22.65
N VAL A 130 2.43 -18.97 -22.03
CA VAL A 130 1.11 -19.21 -22.63
C VAL A 130 0.24 -17.98 -22.36
N LYS A 131 0.12 -17.11 -23.36
CA LYS A 131 -0.41 -15.74 -23.19
C LYS A 131 -1.93 -15.65 -23.00
N ASP A 132 -2.66 -16.72 -23.26
CA ASP A 132 -4.12 -16.80 -23.11
C ASP A 132 -4.48 -17.35 -21.71
N GLN A 133 -4.06 -16.62 -20.67
CA GLN A 133 -4.26 -16.95 -19.25
C GLN A 133 -4.27 -15.69 -18.38
N ASP A 134 -4.87 -15.80 -17.19
CA ASP A 134 -4.81 -14.76 -16.16
C ASP A 134 -3.36 -14.49 -15.67
N ARG A 135 -3.14 -13.26 -15.18
CA ARG A 135 -1.84 -12.78 -14.68
C ARG A 135 -1.37 -13.61 -13.49
N PHE A 136 -0.06 -13.88 -13.42
CA PHE A 136 0.54 -14.62 -12.30
C PHE A 136 0.88 -13.66 -11.16
N LEU A 137 0.51 -14.02 -9.93
CA LEU A 137 1.17 -13.51 -8.72
C LEU A 137 2.38 -14.38 -8.43
N ASN A 138 3.53 -13.74 -8.19
CA ASN A 138 4.81 -14.39 -7.91
C ASN A 138 5.41 -13.82 -6.62
N GLY A 139 6.08 -14.64 -5.82
CA GLY A 139 6.82 -14.20 -4.64
C GLY A 139 7.88 -15.21 -4.20
N VAL A 140 8.62 -14.88 -3.14
CA VAL A 140 9.58 -15.79 -2.51
C VAL A 140 9.37 -15.78 -0.99
N ALA A 141 9.35 -16.96 -0.38
CA ALA A 141 9.47 -17.14 1.06
C ALA A 141 10.90 -17.57 1.42
N GLU A 142 11.53 -16.88 2.37
CA GLU A 142 12.69 -17.42 3.08
C GLU A 142 12.17 -18.35 4.18
N VAL A 143 12.61 -19.61 4.20
CA VAL A 143 12.12 -20.63 5.14
C VAL A 143 13.25 -21.33 5.88
N GLU A 144 12.97 -21.77 7.10
CA GLU A 144 13.87 -22.48 8.01
C GLU A 144 13.31 -23.89 8.25
N THR A 145 13.98 -24.92 7.76
CA THR A 145 13.51 -26.32 7.83
C THR A 145 14.61 -27.30 8.25
N GLY A 146 14.20 -28.43 8.82
CA GLY A 146 15.06 -29.59 9.09
C GLY A 146 14.94 -30.70 8.04
N MET A 147 14.16 -30.49 6.97
CA MET A 147 13.96 -31.47 5.90
C MET A 147 15.07 -31.40 4.86
N GLU A 148 15.71 -32.53 4.56
CA GLU A 148 16.63 -32.66 3.42
C GLU A 148 15.96 -32.24 2.08
N PRO A 149 16.70 -31.73 1.07
CA PRO A 149 16.13 -31.12 -0.13
C PRO A 149 15.07 -31.95 -0.87
N ILE A 150 15.25 -33.27 -0.95
CA ILE A 150 14.27 -34.18 -1.58
C ILE A 150 13.02 -34.40 -0.70
N ALA A 151 13.16 -34.39 0.62
CA ALA A 151 12.03 -34.43 1.54
C ALA A 151 11.24 -33.12 1.51
N LEU A 152 11.92 -31.98 1.46
CA LEU A 152 11.32 -30.66 1.24
C LEU A 152 10.55 -30.62 -0.09
N LEU A 153 11.14 -31.09 -1.19
CA LEU A 153 10.46 -31.17 -2.49
C LEU A 153 9.20 -32.05 -2.42
N ASN A 154 9.27 -33.21 -1.78
CA ASN A 154 8.11 -34.09 -1.62
C ASN A 154 6.99 -33.39 -0.80
N ALA A 155 7.36 -32.66 0.26
CA ALA A 155 6.42 -31.94 1.11
C ALA A 155 5.71 -30.81 0.35
N LEU A 156 6.44 -30.00 -0.41
CA LEU A 156 5.89 -28.95 -1.27
C LEU A 156 4.98 -29.56 -2.36
N GLN A 157 5.43 -30.63 -3.02
CA GLN A 157 4.66 -31.30 -4.08
C GLN A 157 3.33 -31.90 -3.59
N SER A 158 3.17 -32.20 -2.30
CA SER A 158 1.88 -32.62 -1.74
C SER A 158 0.98 -31.43 -1.36
N ILE A 159 1.53 -30.30 -0.90
CA ILE A 159 0.76 -29.04 -0.74
C ILE A 159 0.12 -28.62 -2.07
N GLU A 160 0.88 -28.71 -3.17
CA GLU A 160 0.37 -28.43 -4.51
C GLU A 160 -0.79 -29.38 -4.91
N GLN A 161 -0.67 -30.68 -4.61
CA GLN A 161 -1.70 -31.69 -4.92
C GLN A 161 -2.98 -31.48 -4.10
N GLU A 162 -2.84 -31.25 -2.80
CA GLU A 162 -3.96 -30.98 -1.87
C GLU A 162 -4.68 -29.66 -2.18
N SER A 163 -3.99 -28.72 -2.84
CA SER A 163 -4.56 -27.48 -3.37
C SER A 163 -5.29 -27.65 -4.71
N GLY A 164 -5.54 -28.90 -5.16
CA GLY A 164 -6.38 -29.21 -6.32
C GLY A 164 -5.67 -29.16 -7.68
N ARG A 165 -4.35 -29.34 -7.74
CA ARG A 165 -3.55 -29.22 -8.97
C ARG A 165 -3.84 -30.33 -9.99
N VAL A 166 -4.80 -30.09 -10.88
CA VAL A 166 -5.03 -30.91 -12.08
C VAL A 166 -3.99 -30.52 -13.15
N LYS A 167 -2.94 -31.33 -13.33
CA LYS A 167 -1.94 -31.13 -14.41
C LYS A 167 -2.51 -31.52 -15.78
N VAL A 168 -3.31 -30.63 -16.38
CA VAL A 168 -3.84 -30.82 -17.74
C VAL A 168 -2.81 -30.45 -18.81
N VAL A 169 -2.00 -29.41 -18.58
CA VAL A 169 -1.00 -28.87 -19.54
C VAL A 169 0.27 -28.48 -18.78
N ASP A 170 1.47 -28.78 -19.32
CA ASP A 170 2.69 -28.22 -18.76
C ASP A 170 2.75 -26.69 -18.97
N LYS A 171 3.18 -25.97 -17.94
CA LYS A 171 3.10 -24.49 -17.85
C LYS A 171 1.69 -23.91 -18.10
N GLY A 172 0.64 -24.73 -17.98
CA GLY A 172 -0.76 -24.30 -17.92
C GLY A 172 -1.14 -23.61 -16.60
N PRO A 173 -2.39 -23.15 -16.44
CA PRO A 173 -2.86 -22.44 -15.25
C PRO A 173 -2.77 -23.28 -13.97
N ARG A 174 -2.51 -22.66 -12.82
CA ARG A 174 -2.34 -23.33 -11.53
C ARG A 174 -2.86 -22.50 -10.36
N ASN A 175 -3.56 -23.19 -9.44
CA ASN A 175 -3.93 -22.65 -8.14
C ASN A 175 -2.70 -22.26 -7.33
N ILE A 176 -1.67 -23.12 -7.31
CA ILE A 176 -0.38 -22.89 -6.66
C ILE A 176 0.73 -23.68 -7.39
N ASP A 177 1.94 -23.11 -7.40
CA ASP A 177 3.21 -23.70 -7.81
C ASP A 177 4.28 -23.36 -6.76
N LEU A 178 5.10 -24.34 -6.34
CA LEU A 178 6.08 -24.19 -5.25
C LEU A 178 7.46 -24.77 -5.63
N ASP A 179 8.37 -23.93 -6.12
CA ASP A 179 9.73 -24.33 -6.53
C ASP A 179 10.80 -23.98 -5.47
N ILE A 180 11.72 -24.92 -5.17
CA ILE A 180 12.90 -24.64 -4.33
C ILE A 180 13.95 -23.93 -5.18
N LEU A 181 14.24 -22.66 -4.88
CA LEU A 181 15.25 -21.86 -5.57
C LEU A 181 16.67 -22.14 -5.06
N LEU A 182 16.83 -22.10 -3.74
CA LEU A 182 18.11 -22.21 -3.02
C LEU A 182 17.90 -23.01 -1.72
N TYR A 183 18.94 -23.68 -1.23
CA TYR A 183 18.93 -24.45 0.02
C TYR A 183 20.31 -24.37 0.68
N GLY A 184 20.49 -23.42 1.61
CA GLY A 184 21.80 -22.99 2.11
C GLY A 184 22.79 -22.72 0.98
N ASP A 185 24.04 -23.11 1.18
CA ASP A 185 25.09 -23.14 0.15
C ASP A 185 25.13 -24.49 -0.61
N THR A 186 24.05 -25.29 -0.55
CA THR A 186 24.03 -26.66 -1.08
C THR A 186 23.76 -26.68 -2.58
N VAL A 187 24.71 -27.20 -3.35
CA VAL A 187 24.48 -27.58 -4.74
C VAL A 187 23.85 -28.98 -4.79
N VAL A 188 22.72 -29.12 -5.47
CA VAL A 188 22.05 -30.40 -5.72
C VAL A 188 21.95 -30.62 -7.22
N ASP A 189 22.43 -31.77 -7.71
CA ASP A 189 22.14 -32.25 -9.06
C ASP A 189 21.51 -33.64 -8.99
N HIS A 190 20.19 -33.71 -9.15
CA HIS A 190 19.39 -34.92 -9.04
C HIS A 190 18.29 -34.92 -10.11
N PRO A 191 17.88 -36.08 -10.69
CA PRO A 191 16.89 -36.11 -11.77
C PRO A 191 15.52 -35.50 -11.46
N ARG A 192 15.16 -35.35 -10.17
CA ARG A 192 13.94 -34.64 -9.72
C ARG A 192 14.17 -33.21 -9.19
N LEU A 193 15.42 -32.79 -8.96
CA LEU A 193 15.74 -31.56 -8.24
C LEU A 193 17.12 -31.01 -8.62
N LYS A 194 17.20 -29.74 -9.00
CA LYS A 194 18.47 -29.02 -9.18
C LYS A 194 18.45 -27.76 -8.32
N ILE A 195 19.52 -27.55 -7.55
CA ILE A 195 19.72 -26.37 -6.69
C ILE A 195 21.14 -25.84 -6.94
N PRO A 196 21.34 -24.53 -7.20
CA PRO A 196 20.33 -23.51 -7.47
C PRO A 196 19.36 -23.88 -8.60
N HIS A 197 18.10 -23.42 -8.52
CA HIS A 197 17.10 -23.73 -9.54
C HIS A 197 17.54 -23.16 -10.91
N PRO A 198 17.61 -23.98 -11.99
CA PRO A 198 18.35 -23.65 -13.20
C PRO A 198 17.84 -22.41 -13.94
N LEU A 199 16.55 -22.06 -13.79
CA LEU A 199 15.92 -20.94 -14.49
C LEU A 199 15.84 -19.65 -13.65
N ILE A 200 16.55 -19.55 -12.51
CA ILE A 200 16.62 -18.30 -11.72
C ILE A 200 17.13 -17.15 -12.61
N PHE A 201 18.24 -17.39 -13.31
CA PHE A 201 18.96 -16.37 -14.09
C PHE A 201 18.22 -15.85 -15.33
N GLU A 202 17.09 -16.47 -15.70
CA GLU A 202 16.27 -16.11 -16.87
C GLU A 202 14.96 -15.39 -16.50
N ARG A 203 14.61 -15.33 -15.21
CA ARG A 203 13.24 -15.00 -14.76
C ARG A 203 13.22 -13.77 -13.85
N GLU A 204 12.80 -12.63 -14.39
CA GLU A 204 12.57 -11.40 -13.60
C GLU A 204 11.64 -11.67 -12.41
N PHE A 205 10.58 -12.45 -12.61
CA PHE A 205 9.61 -12.79 -11.56
C PHE A 205 10.13 -13.73 -10.46
N VAL A 206 11.35 -14.26 -10.61
CA VAL A 206 12.07 -14.99 -9.56
C VAL A 206 13.14 -14.09 -8.96
N LEU A 207 13.97 -13.44 -9.79
CA LEU A 207 15.07 -12.58 -9.35
C LEU A 207 14.60 -11.32 -8.61
N ARG A 208 13.48 -10.71 -9.02
CA ARG A 208 12.92 -9.51 -8.40
C ARG A 208 12.49 -9.73 -6.93
N PRO A 209 11.60 -10.68 -6.60
CA PRO A 209 11.29 -11.01 -5.21
C PRO A 209 12.48 -11.59 -4.43
N LEU A 210 13.40 -12.33 -5.08
CA LEU A 210 14.60 -12.84 -4.42
C LEU A 210 15.58 -11.70 -4.03
N ALA A 211 15.68 -10.65 -4.85
CA ALA A 211 16.49 -9.47 -4.58
C ALA A 211 15.95 -8.58 -3.46
N GLU A 212 14.66 -8.65 -3.10
CA GLU A 212 14.17 -8.02 -1.86
C GLU A 212 14.76 -8.67 -0.61
N LEU A 213 14.96 -9.98 -0.64
CA LEU A 213 15.40 -10.78 0.50
C LEU A 213 16.91 -10.82 0.63
N ILE A 214 17.61 -11.06 -0.48
CA ILE A 214 19.06 -11.32 -0.51
C ILE A 214 19.80 -10.57 -1.64
N PRO A 215 19.67 -9.22 -1.75
CA PRO A 215 20.20 -8.46 -2.88
C PRO A 215 21.73 -8.60 -3.06
N GLY A 216 22.45 -8.69 -1.94
CA GLY A 216 23.92 -8.79 -1.88
C GLY A 216 24.48 -10.21 -1.70
N GLN A 217 23.67 -11.26 -1.82
CA GLN A 217 24.16 -12.65 -1.77
C GLN A 217 24.51 -13.13 -3.19
N SER A 218 25.54 -13.95 -3.34
CA SER A 218 25.82 -14.62 -4.63
C SER A 218 24.95 -15.86 -4.82
N LEU A 219 24.51 -16.06 -6.06
CA LEU A 219 23.60 -17.15 -6.46
C LEU A 219 24.32 -18.33 -7.13
N ASP A 220 25.59 -18.17 -7.50
CA ASP A 220 26.37 -19.17 -8.23
C ASP A 220 27.79 -19.25 -7.67
N SER A 221 28.15 -20.43 -7.15
CA SER A 221 29.47 -20.71 -6.58
C SER A 221 30.62 -20.59 -7.60
N LYS A 222 30.33 -20.54 -8.91
CA LYS A 222 31.30 -20.26 -9.98
C LYS A 222 31.55 -18.76 -10.20
N ASN A 223 30.63 -17.91 -9.74
CA ASN A 223 30.67 -16.45 -9.92
C ASN A 223 30.48 -15.72 -8.56
N PRO A 224 31.25 -16.04 -7.50
CA PRO A 224 31.00 -15.58 -6.13
C PRO A 224 31.10 -14.07 -5.92
N TRP A 225 31.69 -13.33 -6.86
CA TRP A 225 31.74 -11.86 -6.87
C TRP A 225 30.44 -11.19 -7.35
N LYS A 226 29.53 -11.95 -7.97
CA LYS A 226 28.29 -11.45 -8.58
C LYS A 226 27.09 -11.78 -7.68
N VAL A 227 26.28 -10.77 -7.37
CA VAL A 227 25.16 -10.88 -6.41
C VAL A 227 23.79 -10.93 -7.08
N THR A 228 22.76 -11.34 -6.34
CA THR A 228 21.35 -11.41 -6.80
C THR A 228 20.91 -10.15 -7.54
N GLN A 229 21.28 -8.96 -7.04
CA GLN A 229 20.94 -7.69 -7.67
C GLN A 229 21.61 -7.49 -9.04
N ASP A 230 22.82 -8.01 -9.27
CA ASP A 230 23.51 -7.91 -10.55
C ASP A 230 22.80 -8.74 -11.62
N TYR A 231 22.40 -9.96 -11.28
CA TYR A 231 21.60 -10.81 -12.17
C TYR A 231 20.25 -10.17 -12.52
N LEU A 232 19.60 -9.48 -11.58
CA LEU A 232 18.38 -8.72 -11.84
C LEU A 232 18.62 -7.49 -12.73
N ASN A 233 19.76 -6.81 -12.57
CA ASN A 233 20.14 -5.63 -13.36
C ASN A 233 20.54 -5.98 -14.81
N GLU A 234 21.04 -7.19 -15.06
CA GLU A 234 21.41 -7.67 -16.40
C GLU A 234 20.24 -8.19 -17.24
N LEU A 235 19.08 -8.46 -16.62
CA LEU A 235 17.90 -8.91 -17.37
C LEU A 235 17.40 -7.81 -18.32
N PRO A 236 16.95 -8.17 -19.55
CA PRO A 236 16.27 -7.22 -20.42
C PRO A 236 14.97 -6.73 -19.74
N PRO A 237 14.65 -5.42 -19.79
CA PRO A 237 13.41 -4.90 -19.21
C PRO A 237 12.17 -5.60 -19.80
N SER A 238 11.27 -6.08 -18.94
CA SER A 238 9.98 -6.61 -19.36
C SER A 238 9.17 -5.55 -20.14
N GLN A 239 8.48 -5.99 -21.20
CA GLN A 239 7.58 -5.14 -22.00
C GLN A 239 6.45 -4.54 -21.16
N THR A 240 5.95 -5.32 -20.18
CA THR A 240 5.00 -4.88 -19.16
C THR A 240 5.70 -4.93 -17.81
N PRO A 241 5.99 -3.77 -17.17
CA PRO A 241 6.67 -3.73 -15.88
C PRO A 241 5.93 -4.53 -14.79
N MET A 242 6.70 -5.24 -13.98
CA MET A 242 6.18 -5.92 -12.78
C MET A 242 5.69 -4.89 -11.75
N THR A 243 4.55 -5.14 -11.12
CA THR A 243 4.02 -4.31 -10.02
C THR A 243 3.79 -5.15 -8.78
N SER A 244 4.00 -4.57 -7.59
CA SER A 244 3.77 -5.23 -6.30
C SER A 244 2.29 -5.15 -5.90
N VAL A 245 1.78 -6.22 -5.29
CA VAL A 245 0.36 -6.40 -4.96
C VAL A 245 0.16 -6.54 -3.45
N THR A 246 -0.70 -5.69 -2.88
CA THR A 246 -1.15 -5.75 -1.48
C THR A 246 -2.68 -5.84 -1.41
N PRO A 247 -3.26 -6.95 -0.90
CA PRO A 247 -4.70 -7.09 -0.73
C PRO A 247 -5.25 -6.13 0.33
N LEU A 248 -6.53 -5.78 0.22
CA LEU A 248 -7.23 -4.92 1.19
C LEU A 248 -8.43 -5.64 1.82
N SER A 249 -9.31 -6.20 0.99
CA SER A 249 -10.50 -6.97 1.34
C SER A 249 -11.00 -7.73 0.11
N ASP A 250 -11.99 -8.62 0.27
CA ASP A 250 -12.66 -9.29 -0.84
C ASP A 250 -13.62 -8.35 -1.63
N HIS A 251 -13.59 -7.05 -1.32
CA HIS A 251 -14.50 -6.03 -1.87
C HIS A 251 -13.77 -4.86 -2.54
N LEU A 252 -12.44 -4.80 -2.44
CA LEU A 252 -11.61 -3.78 -3.08
C LEU A 252 -10.45 -4.40 -3.85
N GLU A 253 -10.32 -4.00 -5.12
CA GLU A 253 -9.14 -4.30 -5.93
C GLU A 253 -7.83 -3.94 -5.18
N PRO A 254 -6.87 -4.87 -5.08
CA PRO A 254 -5.59 -4.70 -4.39
C PRO A 254 -4.84 -3.42 -4.77
N LEU A 255 -3.97 -2.95 -3.87
CA LEU A 255 -3.01 -1.90 -4.19
C LEU A 255 -1.92 -2.49 -5.11
N HIS A 256 -1.72 -1.84 -6.25
CA HIS A 256 -0.71 -2.21 -7.26
C HIS A 256 0.43 -1.18 -7.22
N GLY A 257 1.17 -1.12 -6.11
CA GLY A 257 1.95 0.05 -5.64
C GLY A 257 3.03 0.61 -6.58
N LEU A 258 3.36 -0.09 -7.66
CA LEU A 258 4.33 0.33 -8.68
C LEU A 258 3.73 0.48 -10.10
N ASP A 259 2.44 0.21 -10.34
CA ASP A 259 1.81 0.51 -11.64
C ASP A 259 1.66 2.04 -11.77
N PRO A 260 2.16 2.68 -12.84
CA PRO A 260 2.01 4.12 -13.03
C PRO A 260 0.54 4.58 -13.07
N ARG A 261 -0.40 3.71 -13.48
CA ARG A 261 -1.83 4.03 -13.69
C ARG A 261 -2.73 3.63 -12.51
N ARG A 262 -2.16 3.23 -11.38
CA ARG A 262 -2.92 2.80 -10.18
C ARG A 262 -3.73 3.96 -9.59
N THR A 263 -5.01 3.73 -9.28
CA THR A 263 -5.83 4.75 -8.62
C THR A 263 -5.42 4.96 -7.17
N THR A 264 -5.46 6.21 -6.69
CA THR A 264 -5.29 6.52 -5.27
C THR A 264 -6.57 6.15 -4.51
N ARG A 265 -6.42 5.40 -3.41
CA ARG A 265 -7.53 5.09 -2.50
C ARG A 265 -7.77 6.22 -1.51
N ILE A 266 -9.03 6.47 -1.22
CA ILE A 266 -9.45 7.35 -0.12
C ILE A 266 -9.66 6.52 1.15
N MET A 267 -9.13 6.99 2.27
CA MET A 267 -9.44 6.46 3.60
C MET A 267 -10.16 7.54 4.42
N ALA A 268 -11.43 7.30 4.74
CA ALA A 268 -12.27 8.20 5.52
C ALA A 268 -12.04 7.99 7.02
N ILE A 269 -11.68 9.08 7.73
CA ILE A 269 -11.44 9.07 9.17
C ILE A 269 -12.77 9.11 9.94
N LEU A 270 -13.03 8.11 10.79
CA LEU A 270 -14.22 8.02 11.64
C LEU A 270 -13.82 7.89 13.12
N ASN A 271 -13.63 9.04 13.79
CA ASN A 271 -13.20 9.10 15.20
C ASN A 271 -14.35 8.71 16.15
N ALA A 272 -14.42 7.44 16.57
CA ALA A 272 -15.42 6.83 17.46
C ALA A 272 -15.38 7.36 18.92
N SER A 273 -15.55 8.67 19.09
CA SER A 273 -15.47 9.40 20.37
C SER A 273 -16.65 10.37 20.53
N PRO A 274 -17.36 10.42 21.68
CA PRO A 274 -18.60 11.18 21.85
C PRO A 274 -18.50 12.68 21.48
N ASP A 275 -17.38 13.31 21.81
CA ASP A 275 -17.14 14.73 21.53
C ASP A 275 -16.97 15.04 20.04
N SER A 276 -16.47 14.09 19.24
CA SER A 276 -16.25 14.32 17.80
C SER A 276 -17.58 14.45 17.05
N PHE A 277 -18.47 13.46 17.19
CA PHE A 277 -19.80 13.48 16.55
C PHE A 277 -20.66 14.65 17.05
N SER A 278 -20.62 14.90 18.36
CA SER A 278 -21.38 15.99 18.99
C SER A 278 -21.04 17.36 18.44
N ASN A 279 -19.83 17.55 17.91
CA ASN A 279 -19.41 18.79 17.26
C ASN A 279 -19.67 18.78 15.74
N GLU A 280 -19.44 17.66 15.07
CA GLU A 280 -19.58 17.57 13.60
C GLU A 280 -21.05 17.61 13.13
N VAL A 281 -21.98 16.95 13.85
CA VAL A 281 -23.43 17.00 13.52
C VAL A 281 -24.04 18.38 13.80
N LYS A 282 -23.67 19.02 14.93
CA LYS A 282 -24.08 20.42 15.22
C LYS A 282 -23.61 21.38 14.13
N ARG A 283 -22.36 21.21 13.65
CA ARG A 283 -21.79 22.00 12.55
C ARG A 283 -22.55 21.78 11.25
N LYS A 284 -22.81 20.53 10.85
CA LYS A 284 -23.54 20.21 9.61
C LYS A 284 -24.94 20.85 9.57
N ARG A 285 -25.71 20.76 10.66
CA ARG A 285 -27.05 21.35 10.77
C ARG A 285 -27.02 22.89 10.66
N GLN A 286 -26.00 23.54 11.23
CA GLN A 286 -25.77 24.98 11.04
C GLN A 286 -25.41 25.35 9.59
N SER A 287 -24.54 24.59 8.92
CA SER A 287 -24.18 24.85 7.51
C SER A 287 -25.33 24.62 6.51
N GLN A 288 -26.29 23.75 6.83
CA GLN A 288 -27.49 23.54 6.01
C GLN A 288 -28.60 24.60 6.25
N GLY A 289 -28.33 25.65 7.03
CA GLY A 289 -29.23 26.81 7.18
C GLY A 289 -30.53 26.55 7.95
N LYS A 290 -30.67 25.42 8.65
CA LYS A 290 -31.86 25.11 9.44
C LYS A 290 -31.82 25.82 10.81
N SER A 291 -32.84 26.66 11.01
CA SER A 291 -33.24 27.44 12.20
C SER A 291 -32.21 28.40 12.84
N LYS A 292 -32.58 29.70 12.84
CA LYS A 292 -32.09 30.73 13.76
C LYS A 292 -33.11 30.97 14.89
N GLU A 293 -33.52 29.91 15.60
CA GLU A 293 -34.40 30.05 16.77
C GLU A 293 -33.89 29.21 17.96
N PRO A 294 -34.00 29.71 19.20
CA PRO A 294 -33.50 29.04 20.40
C PRO A 294 -34.50 28.01 20.94
N GLU A 295 -35.08 27.17 20.07
CA GLU A 295 -35.79 25.99 20.55
C GLU A 295 -34.83 25.02 21.25
N LYS A 296 -35.37 24.26 22.22
CA LYS A 296 -34.64 23.18 22.90
C LYS A 296 -34.35 22.06 21.92
N SER A 297 -33.24 22.17 21.18
CA SER A 297 -32.77 21.14 20.25
C SER A 297 -32.80 19.77 20.93
N PRO A 298 -33.48 18.76 20.37
CA PRO A 298 -33.53 17.44 20.98
C PRO A 298 -32.10 16.91 21.12
N THR A 299 -31.82 16.23 22.24
CA THR A 299 -30.49 15.70 22.52
C THR A 299 -30.22 14.52 21.58
N ILE A 300 -29.64 14.83 20.42
CA ILE A 300 -29.28 13.85 19.40
C ILE A 300 -28.35 12.82 20.04
N THR A 301 -28.73 11.55 19.99
CA THR A 301 -27.94 10.48 20.58
C THR A 301 -26.62 10.28 19.82
N TYR A 302 -25.65 9.65 20.49
CA TYR A 302 -24.42 9.19 19.85
C TYR A 302 -24.71 8.28 18.65
N GLN A 303 -25.74 7.43 18.75
CA GLN A 303 -26.14 6.49 17.70
C GLN A 303 -26.71 7.19 16.46
N GLU A 304 -27.64 8.14 16.65
CA GLU A 304 -28.16 8.97 15.54
C GLU A 304 -27.03 9.79 14.90
N SER A 305 -26.11 10.32 15.71
CA SER A 305 -24.98 11.12 15.22
C SER A 305 -23.97 10.31 14.40
N LEU A 306 -23.68 9.06 14.81
CA LEU A 306 -22.94 8.08 14.02
C LEU A 306 -23.64 7.79 12.69
N THR A 307 -24.95 7.55 12.76
CA THR A 307 -25.79 7.18 11.62
C THR A 307 -25.84 8.30 10.58
N ASP A 308 -26.10 9.55 10.99
CA ASP A 308 -26.04 10.75 10.14
C ASP A 308 -24.68 10.86 9.41
N ILE A 309 -23.55 10.63 10.10
CA ILE A 309 -22.22 10.72 9.48
C ILE A 309 -21.94 9.58 8.50
N ILE A 310 -22.35 8.34 8.80
CA ILE A 310 -22.16 7.17 7.91
C ILE A 310 -23.06 7.25 6.67
N TRP A 311 -24.24 7.88 6.77
CA TRP A 311 -25.08 8.19 5.61
C TRP A 311 -24.49 9.30 4.71
N ASP A 312 -23.82 10.28 5.31
CA ASP A 312 -23.17 11.41 4.61
C ASP A 312 -21.77 11.09 4.02
N LEU A 313 -21.18 9.92 4.29
CA LEU A 313 -19.95 9.48 3.60
C LEU A 313 -20.23 9.31 2.09
N SER A 314 -19.33 9.80 1.23
CA SER A 314 -19.53 9.72 -0.21
C SER A 314 -19.58 8.25 -0.67
N PRO A 315 -20.39 7.92 -1.69
CA PRO A 315 -20.39 6.58 -2.27
C PRO A 315 -18.98 6.12 -2.66
N ALA A 316 -18.12 7.00 -3.18
CA ALA A 316 -16.77 6.61 -3.56
C ALA A 316 -15.88 6.19 -2.36
N ALA A 317 -16.12 6.72 -1.15
CA ALA A 317 -15.41 6.29 0.06
C ALA A 317 -15.96 4.99 0.67
N LEU A 318 -17.17 4.57 0.26
CA LEU A 318 -17.86 3.38 0.76
C LEU A 318 -17.75 2.19 -0.21
N ASP A 319 -17.83 2.48 -1.51
CA ASP A 319 -17.81 1.53 -2.62
C ASP A 319 -16.38 1.29 -3.15
N PHE A 320 -15.49 2.28 -3.04
CA PHE A 320 -14.12 2.23 -3.60
C PHE A 320 -13.02 2.68 -2.61
N GLY A 321 -13.37 2.94 -1.35
CA GLY A 321 -12.50 3.45 -0.30
C GLY A 321 -12.57 2.65 1.00
N ILE A 322 -11.85 3.14 2.01
CA ILE A 322 -11.71 2.48 3.32
C ILE A 322 -12.30 3.39 4.40
N VAL A 323 -13.09 2.83 5.33
CA VAL A 323 -13.53 3.54 6.54
C VAL A 323 -12.63 3.14 7.70
N ASP A 324 -11.93 4.12 8.30
CA ASP A 324 -10.92 3.87 9.31
C ASP A 324 -11.32 4.45 10.67
N VAL A 325 -11.53 3.54 11.63
CA VAL A 325 -12.28 3.79 12.86
C VAL A 325 -11.36 3.82 14.07
N GLY A 326 -11.26 4.96 14.75
CA GLY A 326 -10.43 5.13 15.95
C GLY A 326 -11.27 5.34 17.22
N GLY A 327 -11.22 4.41 18.17
CA GLY A 327 -11.91 4.52 19.47
C GLY A 327 -11.18 5.41 20.49
N GLN A 328 -9.86 5.49 20.37
CA GLN A 328 -8.96 6.33 21.15
C GLN A 328 -8.43 7.48 20.29
N SER A 329 -8.36 8.69 20.84
CA SER A 329 -7.70 9.80 20.14
C SER A 329 -6.18 9.72 20.28
N THR A 330 -5.46 9.80 19.16
CA THR A 330 -4.00 9.89 19.11
C THR A 330 -3.49 11.34 19.12
N ALA A 331 -4.35 12.32 19.40
CA ALA A 331 -4.01 13.73 19.47
C ALA A 331 -3.30 14.10 20.81
N PRO A 332 -2.28 14.98 20.81
CA PRO A 332 -1.57 15.37 22.02
C PRO A 332 -2.50 15.97 23.09
N GLY A 333 -2.39 15.46 24.32
CA GLY A 333 -3.11 15.98 25.49
C GLY A 333 -4.53 15.44 25.70
N VAL A 334 -5.05 14.59 24.81
CA VAL A 334 -6.31 13.89 25.05
C VAL A 334 -6.07 12.73 26.04
N PRO A 335 -6.93 12.51 27.05
CA PRO A 335 -6.84 11.35 27.93
C PRO A 335 -6.94 10.02 27.18
N GLU A 336 -6.39 8.96 27.78
CA GLU A 336 -6.59 7.60 27.31
C GLU A 336 -7.82 6.97 27.97
N VAL A 337 -8.65 6.31 27.16
CA VAL A 337 -9.75 5.45 27.63
C VAL A 337 -9.27 4.03 27.90
N SER A 338 -10.08 3.23 28.59
CA SER A 338 -9.77 1.82 28.84
C SER A 338 -9.86 0.99 27.54
N ILE A 339 -9.30 -0.22 27.55
CA ILE A 339 -9.35 -1.14 26.39
C ILE A 339 -10.80 -1.54 26.10
N GLU A 340 -11.59 -1.73 27.16
CA GLU A 340 -13.01 -2.10 27.11
C GLU A 340 -13.84 -0.97 26.49
N GLU A 341 -13.58 0.28 26.88
CA GLU A 341 -14.27 1.45 26.31
C GLU A 341 -13.88 1.69 24.84
N GLU A 342 -12.59 1.59 24.51
CA GLU A 342 -12.10 1.67 23.12
C GLU A 342 -12.73 0.60 22.24
N THR A 343 -12.76 -0.65 22.73
CA THR A 343 -13.38 -1.79 22.03
C THR A 343 -14.87 -1.57 21.84
N ALA A 344 -15.60 -1.15 22.88
CA ALA A 344 -17.04 -0.88 22.78
C ALA A 344 -17.35 0.24 21.75
N ARG A 345 -16.54 1.30 21.70
CA ARG A 345 -16.66 2.39 20.71
C ARG A 345 -16.45 1.91 19.28
N VAL A 346 -15.38 1.12 19.05
CA VAL A 346 -15.04 0.56 17.73
C VAL A 346 -16.14 -0.40 17.26
N LEU A 347 -16.50 -1.40 18.07
CA LEU A 347 -17.50 -2.41 17.71
C LEU A 347 -18.89 -1.78 17.46
N LYS A 348 -19.33 -0.83 18.29
CA LYS A 348 -20.61 -0.13 18.06
C LYS A 348 -20.61 0.68 16.77
N THR A 349 -19.45 1.21 16.37
CA THR A 349 -19.28 1.90 15.09
C THR A 349 -19.35 0.90 13.92
N PHE A 350 -18.75 -0.28 14.04
CA PHE A 350 -18.80 -1.34 13.02
C PHE A 350 -20.24 -1.82 12.80
N GLU A 351 -20.97 -2.16 13.88
CA GLU A 351 -22.40 -2.50 13.82
C GLU A 351 -23.21 -1.45 13.05
N THR A 352 -22.90 -0.16 13.26
CA THR A 352 -23.59 0.95 12.58
C THR A 352 -23.20 1.05 11.10
N ILE A 353 -21.93 0.84 10.73
CA ILE A 353 -21.49 0.76 9.33
C ILE A 353 -22.22 -0.37 8.61
N ARG A 354 -22.23 -1.58 9.19
CA ARG A 354 -22.91 -2.75 8.62
C ARG A 354 -24.41 -2.55 8.50
N TYR A 355 -25.07 -1.99 9.51
CA TYR A 355 -26.50 -1.64 9.46
C TYR A 355 -26.84 -0.63 8.35
N CYS A 356 -25.97 0.36 8.11
CA CYS A 356 -26.20 1.37 7.08
C CYS A 356 -25.85 0.89 5.65
N ARG A 357 -24.86 0.01 5.49
CA ARG A 357 -24.19 -0.24 4.18
C ARG A 357 -24.01 -1.71 3.80
N ASN A 358 -24.51 -2.66 4.59
CA ASN A 358 -24.24 -4.10 4.49
C ASN A 358 -22.73 -4.43 4.68
N ASP A 359 -22.36 -5.67 4.34
CA ASP A 359 -21.03 -6.22 4.65
C ASP A 359 -19.90 -5.82 3.67
N THR A 360 -20.22 -5.12 2.58
CA THR A 360 -19.25 -4.81 1.52
C THR A 360 -18.25 -3.69 1.85
N THR A 361 -18.54 -2.80 2.80
CA THR A 361 -17.63 -1.70 3.14
C THR A 361 -16.31 -2.23 3.72
N THR A 362 -15.17 -1.73 3.23
CA THR A 362 -13.85 -2.09 3.78
C THR A 362 -13.54 -1.26 5.02
N ILE A 363 -13.50 -1.92 6.17
CA ILE A 363 -13.25 -1.30 7.48
C ILE A 363 -11.78 -1.53 7.91
N SER A 364 -11.16 -0.47 8.41
CA SER A 364 -9.86 -0.41 9.08
C SER A 364 -10.05 0.05 10.54
N VAL A 365 -9.15 -0.37 11.44
CA VAL A 365 -9.15 0.07 12.85
C VAL A 365 -7.88 0.87 13.19
N ASP A 366 -8.04 2.13 13.60
CA ASP A 366 -6.96 2.99 14.12
C ASP A 366 -6.78 2.69 15.61
N THR A 367 -5.86 1.77 15.92
CA THR A 367 -5.51 1.41 17.29
C THR A 367 -4.07 0.89 17.40
N TYR A 368 -3.42 1.24 18.50
CA TYR A 368 -2.10 0.74 18.90
C TYR A 368 -2.18 -0.37 19.96
N ARG A 369 -3.38 -0.89 20.26
CA ARG A 369 -3.63 -1.89 21.31
C ARG A 369 -4.08 -3.22 20.70
N SER A 370 -3.31 -4.28 20.93
CA SER A 370 -3.50 -5.61 20.30
C SER A 370 -4.85 -6.25 20.63
N ALA A 371 -5.36 -6.07 21.84
CA ALA A 371 -6.67 -6.56 22.25
C ALA A 371 -7.85 -5.90 21.47
N VAL A 372 -7.69 -4.62 21.10
CA VAL A 372 -8.70 -3.88 20.31
C VAL A 372 -8.63 -4.33 18.85
N ALA A 373 -7.43 -4.49 18.30
CA ALA A 373 -7.23 -5.05 16.96
C ALA A 373 -7.80 -6.48 16.82
N GLU A 374 -7.54 -7.34 17.81
CA GLU A 374 -8.11 -8.71 17.91
C GLU A 374 -9.64 -8.71 17.91
N ALA A 375 -10.27 -7.82 18.67
CA ALA A 375 -11.73 -7.69 18.72
C ALA A 375 -12.30 -7.13 17.40
N ALA A 376 -11.66 -6.13 16.82
CA ALA A 376 -12.07 -5.50 15.56
C ALA A 376 -12.00 -6.48 14.38
N VAL A 377 -10.90 -7.24 14.21
CA VAL A 377 -10.80 -8.20 13.10
C VAL A 377 -11.82 -9.34 13.25
N LYS A 378 -12.09 -9.81 14.47
CA LYS A 378 -13.19 -10.76 14.74
C LYS A 378 -14.59 -10.21 14.43
N ALA A 379 -14.74 -8.88 14.37
CA ALA A 379 -15.95 -8.19 13.97
C ALA A 379 -15.93 -7.69 12.50
N GLY A 380 -14.97 -8.16 11.68
CA GLY A 380 -14.91 -7.87 10.25
C GLY A 380 -14.16 -6.59 9.87
N ALA A 381 -13.14 -6.18 10.63
CA ALA A 381 -12.08 -5.31 10.10
C ALA A 381 -11.12 -6.12 9.22
N HIS A 382 -10.65 -5.50 8.13
CA HIS A 382 -9.75 -6.10 7.13
C HIS A 382 -8.34 -5.50 7.19
N ILE A 383 -8.18 -4.39 7.93
CA ILE A 383 -6.95 -3.63 8.06
C ILE A 383 -6.73 -3.21 9.52
N ILE A 384 -5.51 -3.37 10.04
CA ILE A 384 -5.07 -2.80 11.32
C ILE A 384 -4.17 -1.60 11.05
N ASN A 385 -4.58 -0.42 11.47
CA ASN A 385 -3.84 0.83 11.32
C ASN A 385 -3.18 1.19 12.67
N ASP A 386 -1.89 0.90 12.83
CA ASP A 386 -1.16 1.18 14.07
C ASP A 386 -0.17 2.34 13.87
N VAL A 387 -0.54 3.49 14.45
CA VAL A 387 0.31 4.69 14.52
C VAL A 387 1.70 4.42 15.14
N SER A 388 1.81 3.43 16.03
CA SER A 388 3.04 3.05 16.71
C SER A 388 3.86 1.99 15.96
N ALA A 389 3.32 1.41 14.88
CA ALA A 389 3.91 0.28 14.15
C ALA A 389 4.35 -0.87 15.08
N GLY A 390 3.57 -1.19 16.10
CA GLY A 390 3.82 -2.23 17.11
C GLY A 390 4.84 -1.84 18.19
N THR A 391 4.99 -0.56 18.52
CA THR A 391 5.91 -0.10 19.58
C THR A 391 5.22 0.27 20.89
N MET A 392 3.90 0.53 20.89
CA MET A 392 3.14 0.84 22.12
C MET A 392 2.50 -0.39 22.80
N ASP A 393 2.29 -1.49 22.09
CA ASP A 393 1.88 -2.78 22.66
C ASP A 393 2.81 -3.90 22.15
N PRO A 394 3.57 -4.59 23.04
CA PRO A 394 4.52 -5.62 22.65
C PRO A 394 3.87 -6.86 22.01
N LYS A 395 2.55 -7.05 22.15
CA LYS A 395 1.80 -8.16 21.52
C LYS A 395 1.22 -7.81 20.14
N MET A 396 1.36 -6.55 19.69
CA MET A 396 0.71 -6.11 18.45
C MET A 396 1.21 -6.86 17.23
N LEU A 397 2.54 -7.01 17.06
CA LEU A 397 3.09 -7.68 15.88
C LEU A 397 2.73 -9.18 15.81
N ASP A 398 2.76 -9.89 16.94
CA ASP A 398 2.33 -11.30 17.03
C ASP A 398 0.82 -11.44 16.71
N THR A 399 0.02 -10.45 17.13
CA THR A 399 -1.42 -10.40 16.84
C THR A 399 -1.69 -10.09 15.37
N MET A 400 -0.99 -9.12 14.78
CA MET A 400 -1.02 -8.83 13.35
C MET A 400 -0.68 -10.08 12.51
N ALA A 401 0.43 -10.76 12.85
CA ALA A 401 0.87 -11.96 12.14
C ALA A 401 -0.17 -13.09 12.20
N ARG A 402 -0.71 -13.36 13.40
CA ARG A 402 -1.74 -14.39 13.63
C ARG A 402 -3.09 -14.07 13.00
N LEU A 403 -3.45 -12.79 12.87
CA LEU A 403 -4.71 -12.37 12.23
C LEU A 403 -4.63 -12.38 10.70
N GLY A 404 -3.44 -12.29 10.10
CA GLY A 404 -3.22 -12.42 8.65
C GLY A 404 -3.78 -11.27 7.79
N VAL A 405 -4.46 -10.31 8.41
CA VAL A 405 -5.01 -9.12 7.75
C VAL A 405 -3.91 -8.15 7.30
N THR A 406 -4.29 -7.18 6.47
CA THR A 406 -3.38 -6.13 6.00
C THR A 406 -3.12 -5.12 7.14
N VAL A 407 -1.91 -4.58 7.23
CA VAL A 407 -1.48 -3.71 8.34
C VAL A 407 -0.83 -2.43 7.85
N ILE A 408 -1.01 -1.34 8.60
CA ILE A 408 -0.37 -0.05 8.33
C ILE A 408 0.62 0.25 9.45
N LEU A 409 1.89 0.40 9.08
CA LEU A 409 3.00 0.69 9.98
C LEU A 409 3.43 2.15 9.78
N MET A 410 3.02 3.04 10.69
CA MET A 410 3.37 4.45 10.62
C MET A 410 4.69 4.77 11.34
N HIS A 411 5.47 5.70 10.80
CA HIS A 411 6.61 6.28 11.50
C HIS A 411 6.15 7.25 12.60
N MET A 412 6.34 6.88 13.86
CA MET A 412 6.36 7.82 14.99
C MET A 412 7.49 7.53 15.98
N ARG A 413 7.68 8.44 16.94
CA ARG A 413 8.67 8.30 18.02
C ARG A 413 8.05 8.68 19.35
N GLY A 414 8.31 7.88 20.39
CA GLY A 414 7.72 8.06 21.72
C GLY A 414 6.24 7.72 21.74
N THR A 415 5.41 8.64 22.22
CA THR A 415 3.96 8.48 22.44
C THR A 415 3.24 9.79 22.05
N PRO A 416 1.89 9.82 21.91
CA PRO A 416 1.15 11.05 21.64
C PRO A 416 1.47 12.23 22.58
N GLN A 417 1.80 11.93 23.83
CA GLN A 417 2.14 12.91 24.88
C GLN A 417 3.62 13.37 24.84
N THR A 418 4.52 12.62 24.19
CA THR A 418 5.97 12.87 24.19
C THR A 418 6.56 13.22 22.82
N MET A 419 5.93 12.78 21.72
CA MET A 419 6.44 12.89 20.35
C MET A 419 6.83 14.31 19.91
N ALA A 420 6.15 15.33 20.44
CA ALA A 420 6.43 16.74 20.15
C ALA A 420 7.84 17.19 20.57
N LYS A 421 8.52 16.43 21.43
CA LYS A 421 9.91 16.67 21.88
C LYS A 421 10.96 15.86 21.10
N LEU A 422 10.55 14.93 20.23
CA LEU A 422 11.41 13.93 19.59
C LEU A 422 11.69 14.22 18.11
N THR A 423 11.70 15.51 17.76
CA THR A 423 11.80 16.06 16.39
C THR A 423 13.23 16.22 15.87
N SER A 424 14.23 15.62 16.54
CA SER A 424 15.64 15.73 16.13
C SER A 424 16.03 14.59 15.16
N TYR A 425 16.48 14.93 13.95
CA TYR A 425 16.88 13.97 12.92
C TYR A 425 18.31 14.29 12.40
N PRO A 426 19.36 14.11 13.22
CA PRO A 426 20.71 14.59 12.89
C PRO A 426 21.37 13.85 11.71
N GLN A 427 20.94 12.62 11.39
CA GLN A 427 21.36 11.87 10.19
C GLN A 427 20.56 12.25 8.93
N GLY A 428 19.72 13.30 9.00
CA GLY A 428 18.84 13.73 7.91
C GLY A 428 17.47 13.07 7.98
N LEU A 429 16.43 13.84 7.66
CA LEU A 429 15.02 13.46 7.88
C LEU A 429 14.61 12.19 7.11
N ILE A 430 14.80 12.16 5.78
CA ILE A 430 14.38 11.03 4.93
C ILE A 430 15.15 9.74 5.25
N PRO A 431 16.51 9.72 5.32
CA PRO A 431 17.27 8.51 5.67
C PRO A 431 16.88 7.94 7.04
N THR A 432 16.60 8.81 8.02
CA THR A 432 16.22 8.38 9.37
C THR A 432 14.81 7.80 9.39
N ILE A 433 13.83 8.44 8.72
CA ILE A 433 12.47 7.89 8.60
C ILE A 433 12.49 6.54 7.90
N ALA A 434 13.27 6.42 6.82
CA ALA A 434 13.39 5.18 6.06
C ALA A 434 14.00 4.04 6.89
N LYS A 435 15.08 4.33 7.64
CA LYS A 435 15.72 3.37 8.56
C LYS A 435 14.78 2.91 9.67
N GLU A 436 14.09 3.84 10.33
CA GLU A 436 13.16 3.51 11.41
C GLU A 436 11.95 2.70 10.90
N LEU A 437 11.46 2.95 9.68
CA LEU A 437 10.43 2.12 9.05
C LEU A 437 10.97 0.72 8.66
N LEU A 438 12.17 0.61 8.09
CA LEU A 438 12.82 -0.69 7.80
C LEU A 438 12.95 -1.56 9.06
N GLU A 439 13.29 -0.96 10.19
CA GLU A 439 13.36 -1.64 11.49
C GLU A 439 12.00 -2.14 11.98
N ARG A 440 10.89 -1.45 11.65
CA ARG A 440 9.53 -1.92 11.94
C ARG A 440 9.06 -3.01 10.98
N VAL A 441 9.38 -2.89 9.68
CA VAL A 441 9.09 -3.93 8.68
C VAL A 441 9.79 -5.24 9.04
N ALA A 442 11.09 -5.19 9.36
CA ALA A 442 11.85 -6.37 9.77
C ALA A 442 11.32 -7.00 11.07
N ALA A 443 10.84 -6.19 12.02
CA ALA A 443 10.20 -6.68 13.24
C ALA A 443 8.85 -7.37 12.96
N ALA A 444 8.03 -6.80 12.07
CA ALA A 444 6.75 -7.38 11.66
C ALA A 444 6.94 -8.70 10.88
N GLU A 445 7.88 -8.72 9.93
CA GLU A 445 8.30 -9.93 9.20
C GLU A 445 8.76 -11.03 10.17
N ALA A 446 9.60 -10.70 11.16
CA ALA A 446 10.10 -11.64 12.15
C ALA A 446 9.03 -12.20 13.12
N ALA A 447 7.93 -11.46 13.34
CA ALA A 447 6.74 -11.94 14.05
C ALA A 447 5.84 -12.84 13.17
N GLY A 448 6.03 -12.82 11.84
CA GLY A 448 5.31 -13.64 10.86
C GLY A 448 4.42 -12.86 9.89
N VAL A 449 4.32 -11.53 10.02
CA VAL A 449 3.54 -10.69 9.09
C VAL A 449 4.12 -10.82 7.68
N ARG A 450 3.32 -11.28 6.72
CA ARG A 450 3.75 -11.41 5.33
C ARG A 450 3.99 -10.02 4.73
N ARG A 451 5.09 -9.83 4.00
CA ARG A 451 5.50 -8.51 3.50
C ARG A 451 4.47 -7.88 2.55
N TRP A 452 3.75 -8.69 1.78
CA TRP A 452 2.63 -8.23 0.93
C TRP A 452 1.41 -7.70 1.72
N ARG A 453 1.31 -7.96 3.02
CA ARG A 453 0.28 -7.41 3.92
C ARG A 453 0.67 -6.06 4.54
N ILE A 454 1.85 -5.50 4.25
CA ILE A 454 2.34 -4.27 4.90
C ILE A 454 2.12 -3.02 4.02
N ILE A 455 1.53 -1.98 4.62
CA ILE A 455 1.43 -0.60 4.11
C ILE A 455 2.24 0.31 5.06
N LEU A 456 2.85 1.38 4.55
CA LEU A 456 3.65 2.33 5.34
C LEU A 456 3.03 3.74 5.39
N ASP A 457 3.15 4.48 6.50
CA ASP A 457 2.86 5.94 6.55
C ASP A 457 4.08 6.70 7.10
N PRO A 458 4.57 7.78 6.44
CA PRO A 458 5.70 8.56 6.91
C PRO A 458 5.45 9.36 8.21
N GLY A 459 4.23 9.32 8.75
CA GLY A 459 3.81 9.92 10.01
C GLY A 459 3.70 11.44 9.94
N ILE A 460 2.87 11.98 9.05
CA ILE A 460 2.66 13.43 8.95
C ILE A 460 2.03 13.96 10.25
N GLY A 461 2.73 14.89 10.90
CA GLY A 461 2.40 15.46 12.21
C GLY A 461 2.93 14.68 13.41
N PHE A 462 3.49 13.48 13.21
CA PHE A 462 4.00 12.63 14.29
C PHE A 462 5.53 12.76 14.41
N ALA A 463 5.99 13.24 15.57
CA ALA A 463 7.39 13.54 15.87
C ALA A 463 8.11 14.44 14.84
N LYS A 464 7.39 15.39 14.20
CA LYS A 464 7.92 16.28 13.15
C LYS A 464 7.45 17.73 13.31
N THR A 465 8.35 18.69 13.12
CA THR A 465 8.01 20.14 13.07
C THR A 465 7.22 20.51 11.80
N ALA A 466 6.72 21.74 11.68
CA ALA A 466 5.97 22.15 10.49
C ALA A 466 6.82 22.07 9.22
N GLU A 467 8.07 22.50 9.32
CA GLU A 467 9.08 22.52 8.27
C GLU A 467 9.49 21.09 7.87
N GLN A 468 9.61 20.19 8.86
CA GLN A 468 9.87 18.78 8.62
C GLN A 468 8.70 18.07 7.92
N ASN A 469 7.44 18.39 8.28
CA ASN A 469 6.27 17.84 7.59
C ASN A 469 6.21 18.28 6.12
N LEU A 470 6.52 19.55 5.82
CA LEU A 470 6.73 20.00 4.44
C LEU A 470 7.88 19.25 3.77
N LYS A 471 9.00 19.03 4.47
CA LYS A 471 10.18 18.38 3.89
C LYS A 471 10.00 16.89 3.61
N VAL A 472 9.10 16.20 4.33
CA VAL A 472 8.62 14.86 3.96
C VAL A 472 7.82 14.92 2.66
N LEU A 473 6.79 15.78 2.57
CA LEU A 473 5.96 15.89 1.36
C LEU A 473 6.77 16.30 0.11
N GLN A 474 7.81 17.12 0.27
CA GLN A 474 8.74 17.54 -0.80
C GLN A 474 9.71 16.45 -1.29
N ARG A 475 9.86 15.34 -0.56
CA ARG A 475 10.83 14.25 -0.84
C ARG A 475 10.19 12.89 -0.55
N PHE A 476 8.89 12.78 -0.81
CA PHE A 476 8.13 11.57 -0.50
C PHE A 476 8.39 10.46 -1.51
N ASP A 477 8.67 10.84 -2.75
CA ASP A 477 9.27 10.02 -3.81
C ASP A 477 10.58 9.35 -3.35
N GLU A 478 11.53 10.13 -2.81
CA GLU A 478 12.82 9.63 -2.29
C GLU A 478 12.64 8.66 -1.12
N LEU A 479 11.63 8.88 -0.26
CA LEU A 479 11.30 7.98 0.84
C LEU A 479 10.66 6.67 0.34
N ARG A 480 9.75 6.76 -0.63
CA ARG A 480 9.05 5.63 -1.24
C ARG A 480 9.99 4.74 -2.06
N ASP A 481 10.94 5.34 -2.77
CA ASP A 481 11.93 4.63 -3.59
C ASP A 481 13.22 4.27 -2.82
N TRP A 482 13.25 4.48 -1.50
CA TRP A 482 14.38 4.11 -0.65
C TRP A 482 14.67 2.60 -0.72
N PRO A 483 15.95 2.16 -0.77
CA PRO A 483 16.32 0.74 -0.81
C PRO A 483 15.68 -0.08 0.32
N GLY A 484 14.97 -1.14 -0.04
CA GLY A 484 14.24 -2.01 0.90
C GLY A 484 12.83 -1.52 1.28
N LEU A 485 12.43 -0.30 0.93
CA LEU A 485 11.05 0.20 1.06
C LEU A 485 10.30 0.20 -0.28
N ARG A 486 11.01 0.42 -1.40
CA ARG A 486 10.43 0.35 -2.74
C ARG A 486 9.70 -0.99 -2.96
N GLY A 487 8.45 -0.91 -3.40
CA GLY A 487 7.57 -2.06 -3.59
C GLY A 487 6.54 -2.26 -2.47
N LEU A 488 6.73 -1.65 -1.30
CA LEU A 488 5.66 -1.51 -0.31
C LEU A 488 4.74 -0.33 -0.68
N PRO A 489 3.42 -0.48 -0.59
CA PRO A 489 2.47 0.63 -0.77
C PRO A 489 2.47 1.59 0.42
N TRP A 490 2.00 2.82 0.18
CA TRP A 490 2.03 3.89 1.17
C TRP A 490 0.68 4.57 1.41
N LEU A 491 0.42 4.90 2.68
CA LEU A 491 -0.64 5.78 3.14
C LEU A 491 -0.05 7.13 3.57
N VAL A 492 -0.77 8.24 3.34
CA VAL A 492 -0.39 9.56 3.90
C VAL A 492 -1.57 10.26 4.60
N GLY A 493 -1.51 10.33 5.94
CA GLY A 493 -2.49 11.05 6.76
C GLY A 493 -2.16 12.53 7.02
N SER A 494 -2.37 13.40 6.02
CA SER A 494 -2.10 14.86 6.13
C SER A 494 -3.29 15.72 6.58
N SER A 495 -4.51 15.18 6.60
CA SER A 495 -5.75 15.97 6.70
C SER A 495 -5.95 16.76 8.00
N ARG A 496 -6.40 18.02 7.86
CA ARG A 496 -6.71 18.98 8.95
C ARG A 496 -5.55 19.27 9.94
N LYS A 497 -4.32 18.77 9.70
CA LYS A 497 -3.17 18.84 10.63
C LYS A 497 -2.75 20.28 10.98
N SER A 498 -2.10 20.44 12.14
CA SER A 498 -1.79 21.76 12.73
C SER A 498 -0.80 22.61 11.92
N PHE A 499 0.17 22.00 11.22
CA PHE A 499 1.13 22.73 10.39
C PHE A 499 0.44 23.46 9.23
N ILE A 500 -0.62 22.88 8.65
CA ILE A 500 -1.41 23.50 7.59
C ILE A 500 -1.98 24.84 8.07
N GLY A 501 -2.66 24.83 9.23
CA GLY A 501 -3.26 26.05 9.81
C GLY A 501 -2.23 27.14 10.16
N LYS A 502 -1.02 26.74 10.60
CA LYS A 502 0.08 27.69 10.85
C LYS A 502 0.58 28.37 9.57
N ILE A 503 0.53 27.69 8.43
CA ILE A 503 1.01 28.21 7.13
C ILE A 503 -0.07 29.03 6.43
N THR A 504 -1.33 28.58 6.46
CA THR A 504 -2.44 29.24 5.77
C THR A 504 -3.16 30.31 6.60
N GLY A 505 -2.84 30.45 7.89
CA GLY A 505 -3.58 31.28 8.85
C GLY A 505 -4.93 30.70 9.28
N VAL A 506 -5.30 29.50 8.82
CA VAL A 506 -6.60 28.88 9.13
C VAL A 506 -6.55 28.17 10.48
N GLU A 507 -6.92 28.90 11.53
CA GLU A 507 -6.86 28.45 12.93
C GLU A 507 -7.69 27.18 13.20
N LYS A 508 -8.94 27.12 12.74
CA LYS A 508 -9.84 25.99 13.01
C LYS A 508 -9.48 24.78 12.14
N PRO A 509 -9.23 23.57 12.71
CA PRO A 509 -8.89 22.38 11.93
C PRO A 509 -9.88 22.03 10.82
N SER A 510 -11.18 22.21 11.08
CA SER A 510 -12.28 21.85 10.20
C SER A 510 -12.53 22.83 9.03
N GLU A 511 -11.75 23.91 8.93
CA GLU A 511 -11.77 24.86 7.82
C GLU A 511 -10.51 24.73 6.92
N ARG A 512 -9.59 23.82 7.24
CA ARG A 512 -8.31 23.60 6.53
C ARG A 512 -8.42 22.72 5.28
N SER A 513 -9.58 22.67 4.62
CA SER A 513 -9.84 21.79 3.46
C SER A 513 -8.92 22.14 2.28
N TRP A 514 -8.82 23.41 1.88
CA TRP A 514 -7.93 23.85 0.79
C TRP A 514 -6.45 23.59 1.06
N GLY A 515 -5.99 23.81 2.29
CA GLY A 515 -4.62 23.45 2.67
C GLY A 515 -4.38 21.94 2.68
N THR A 516 -5.41 21.15 3.02
CA THR A 516 -5.37 19.69 2.90
C THR A 516 -5.35 19.22 1.44
N ALA A 517 -6.07 19.89 0.53
CA ALA A 517 -6.05 19.57 -0.89
C ALA A 517 -4.63 19.63 -1.47
N VAL A 518 -3.87 20.67 -1.12
CA VAL A 518 -2.46 20.82 -1.54
C VAL A 518 -1.58 19.70 -0.97
N THR A 519 -1.75 19.32 0.30
CA THR A 519 -0.96 18.23 0.90
C THR A 519 -1.35 16.84 0.40
N VAL A 520 -2.61 16.64 -0.01
CA VAL A 520 -3.10 15.42 -0.67
C VAL A 520 -2.54 15.31 -2.08
N ALA A 521 -2.63 16.36 -2.90
CA ALA A 521 -2.06 16.38 -4.25
C ALA A 521 -0.54 16.12 -4.24
N ALA A 522 0.20 16.76 -3.32
CA ALA A 522 1.64 16.52 -3.15
C ALA A 522 1.97 15.08 -2.72
N ALA A 523 1.14 14.47 -1.86
CA ALA A 523 1.31 13.06 -1.49
C ALA A 523 1.06 12.11 -2.68
N ILE A 524 0.03 12.38 -3.49
CA ILE A 524 -0.30 11.59 -4.69
C ILE A 524 0.81 11.70 -5.75
N GLN A 525 1.35 12.92 -5.95
CA GLN A 525 2.51 13.19 -6.80
C GLN A 525 3.76 12.42 -6.34
N GLY A 526 4.05 12.40 -5.04
CA GLY A 526 5.12 11.58 -4.45
C GLY A 526 4.83 10.07 -4.44
N GLY A 527 3.65 9.65 -4.91
CA GLY A 527 3.31 8.26 -5.16
C GLY A 527 2.46 7.55 -4.11
N ALA A 528 1.80 8.27 -3.18
CA ALA A 528 0.95 7.68 -2.14
C ALA A 528 -0.22 6.87 -2.73
N ASP A 529 -0.41 5.65 -2.23
CA ASP A 529 -1.44 4.72 -2.69
C ASP A 529 -2.77 4.90 -1.94
N ILE A 530 -2.70 5.36 -0.68
CA ILE A 530 -3.86 5.76 0.14
C ILE A 530 -3.65 7.18 0.67
N VAL A 531 -4.72 8.01 0.68
CA VAL A 531 -4.74 9.28 1.42
C VAL A 531 -5.82 9.26 2.51
N ARG A 532 -5.43 9.56 3.76
CA ARG A 532 -6.30 9.48 4.94
C ARG A 532 -6.86 10.86 5.32
N VAL A 533 -8.18 11.01 5.21
CA VAL A 533 -8.87 12.31 5.13
C VAL A 533 -10.20 12.36 5.91
N HIS A 534 -10.57 13.55 6.36
CA HIS A 534 -11.89 13.82 6.97
C HIS A 534 -12.90 14.34 5.93
N ASP A 535 -12.47 15.28 5.09
CA ASP A 535 -13.31 16.05 4.16
C ASP A 535 -13.46 15.28 2.84
N VAL A 536 -14.20 14.17 2.90
CA VAL A 536 -14.23 13.12 1.86
C VAL A 536 -14.66 13.62 0.48
N ASN A 537 -15.79 14.31 0.37
CA ASN A 537 -16.38 14.73 -0.92
C ASN A 537 -15.47 15.72 -1.67
N GLU A 538 -14.76 16.57 -0.92
CA GLU A 538 -13.80 17.53 -1.43
C GLU A 538 -12.50 16.82 -1.85
N MET A 539 -11.96 15.92 -1.02
CA MET A 539 -10.70 15.24 -1.31
C MET A 539 -10.85 14.19 -2.43
N GLU A 540 -12.03 13.62 -2.65
CA GLU A 540 -12.33 12.75 -3.79
C GLU A 540 -12.09 13.47 -5.14
N GLN A 541 -12.47 14.75 -5.24
CA GLN A 541 -12.24 15.58 -6.42
C GLN A 541 -10.75 15.90 -6.60
N VAL A 542 -10.04 16.17 -5.49
CA VAL A 542 -8.58 16.37 -5.49
C VAL A 542 -7.86 15.10 -5.95
N ILE A 543 -8.26 13.92 -5.46
CA ILE A 543 -7.73 12.62 -5.87
C ILE A 543 -7.91 12.42 -7.38
N LYS A 544 -9.15 12.54 -7.89
CA LYS A 544 -9.45 12.34 -9.31
C LYS A 544 -8.65 13.26 -10.23
N MET A 545 -8.49 14.53 -9.84
CA MET A 545 -7.65 15.48 -10.60
C MET A 545 -6.15 15.17 -10.47
N SER A 546 -5.69 14.69 -9.31
CA SER A 546 -4.28 14.35 -9.08
C SER A 546 -3.87 13.09 -9.87
N ASP A 547 -4.67 12.03 -9.81
CA ASP A 547 -4.45 10.82 -10.60
C ASP A 547 -4.49 11.15 -12.12
N ALA A 548 -5.40 12.02 -12.57
CA ALA A 548 -5.45 12.47 -13.96
C ALA A 548 -4.26 13.35 -14.41
N ILE A 549 -3.43 13.85 -13.49
CA ILE A 549 -2.18 14.59 -13.81
C ILE A 549 -0.96 13.66 -13.78
N TRP A 550 -0.91 12.72 -12.82
CA TRP A 550 0.30 11.95 -12.52
C TRP A 550 0.20 10.45 -12.84
N ARG A 551 -0.96 9.95 -13.27
CA ARG A 551 -1.27 8.50 -13.42
C ARG A 551 -2.16 8.18 -14.64
N ALA A 552 -2.20 9.07 -15.63
CA ALA A 552 -2.92 8.88 -16.89
C ALA A 552 -2.11 8.08 -17.92
#